data_AF-A0A7W7H2V8-F1
#
_entry.id   AF-A0A7W7H2V8-F1
#
_cell.length_a   1.000
_cell.length_b   1.000
_cell.length_c   1.000
_cell.angle_alpha   90.00
_cell.angle_beta   90.00
_cell.angle_gamma   90.00
#
_symmetry.space_group_name_H-M   'P 1'
#
loop_
_entity.id
_entity.type
_entity.pdbx_description
1 polymer ?
#
loop_
_entity_poly.entity_id
_entity_poly.type
_entity_poly.pdbx_seq_one_letter_code
_entity_poly.pdbx_strand_id
1 'polypeptide(L)'
;MRIRRALTAALVGGAVLTVPGVALADAPPPARVVSRYETASGNTVGRDCGFSAPIPSASGQALWTFCDTAIVNPAGTIIGFIGGSTAARGSYTAGQVPSTLSELPTPPAAPAVPSTRAPAPFLPAPAGLVLPGTSTACGSSGTSSYAASWITGLTRGPNRTISGRSGSSLLFLTYTNVCVHNNAWTTQSYGVTFYDPATNQLVGPATVFPRPATGELAWQRRLGSPTFAADGYLYLYTFLCTSSAFGACGDGTVVLARTPWSASAGWSTASSYRWWTGSAWSADPAAATSALPGARPFGVDVHVFPGRGYVAIEQTTIAGHYRVWNAPAPTGPWTAGAEAVLPGCASTTKSWCYAFIGHPELSTSTSLFISHYHPDDNHVRVVAVPW
;
A
#
# COMPACT_ATOMS: atom_id res chain seq x y z
N MET A 1 74.42 29.23 -37.94
CA MET A 1 73.13 29.81 -37.53
C MET A 1 72.13 28.65 -37.35
N ARG A 2 72.00 28.14 -36.12
CA ARG A 2 71.13 27.00 -35.77
C ARG A 2 70.03 27.52 -34.87
N ILE A 3 68.79 27.52 -35.33
CA ILE A 3 67.61 27.86 -34.53
C ILE A 3 66.91 26.55 -34.17
N ARG A 4 67.09 26.11 -32.93
CA ARG A 4 66.28 25.05 -32.31
C ARG A 4 64.99 25.70 -31.79
N ARG A 5 63.83 25.33 -32.33
CA ARG A 5 62.52 25.62 -31.73
C ARG A 5 62.13 24.42 -30.87
N ALA A 6 62.05 24.66 -29.56
CA ALA A 6 61.42 23.75 -28.61
C ALA A 6 59.90 23.89 -28.72
N LEU A 7 59.20 22.77 -28.91
CA LEU A 7 57.75 22.69 -28.80
C LEU A 7 57.44 22.13 -27.41
N THR A 8 56.92 23.00 -26.56
CA THR A 8 56.42 22.71 -25.21
C THR A 8 55.07 21.99 -25.36
N ALA A 9 55.01 20.71 -24.98
CA ALA A 9 53.77 19.97 -24.89
C ALA A 9 53.00 20.39 -23.64
N ALA A 10 51.83 21.01 -23.82
CA ALA A 10 50.91 21.33 -22.74
C ALA A 10 50.14 20.06 -22.32
N LEU A 11 50.42 19.57 -21.11
CA LEU A 11 49.59 18.60 -20.41
C LEU A 11 48.26 19.26 -20.02
N VAL A 12 47.18 18.92 -20.71
CA VAL A 12 45.82 19.22 -20.27
C VAL A 12 45.42 18.14 -19.27
N GLY A 13 45.64 18.42 -17.98
CA GLY A 13 45.09 17.63 -16.89
C GLY A 13 43.58 17.80 -16.84
N GLY A 14 42.84 16.88 -17.43
CA GLY A 14 41.39 16.78 -17.27
C GLY A 14 41.06 16.40 -15.83
N ALA A 15 40.66 17.37 -15.03
CA ALA A 15 40.04 17.11 -13.74
C ALA A 15 38.71 16.38 -13.99
N VAL A 16 38.66 15.09 -13.65
CA VAL A 16 37.41 14.35 -13.52
C VAL A 16 36.67 14.94 -12.32
N LEU A 17 35.75 15.87 -12.60
CA LEU A 17 34.73 16.27 -11.65
C LEU A 17 33.82 15.06 -11.44
N THR A 18 34.07 14.30 -10.38
CA THR A 18 33.10 13.35 -9.85
C THR A 18 31.92 14.16 -9.31
N VAL A 19 30.86 14.32 -10.11
CA VAL A 19 29.59 14.87 -9.62
C VAL A 19 29.05 13.89 -8.58
N PRO A 20 28.90 14.27 -7.30
CA PRO A 20 28.29 13.42 -6.31
C PRO A 20 26.80 13.30 -6.62
N GLY A 21 26.30 12.07 -6.77
CA GLY A 21 24.87 11.78 -6.61
C GLY A 21 23.99 11.90 -7.85
N VAL A 22 24.38 11.32 -8.99
CA VAL A 22 23.35 10.90 -9.97
C VAL A 22 22.52 9.82 -9.26
N ALA A 23 21.32 10.18 -8.81
CA ALA A 23 20.35 9.18 -8.39
C ALA A 23 20.26 8.15 -9.52
N LEU A 24 20.51 6.87 -9.21
CA LEU A 24 20.22 5.80 -10.16
C LEU A 24 18.77 5.99 -10.59
N ALA A 25 18.56 6.20 -11.89
CA ALA A 25 17.27 6.59 -12.42
C ALA A 25 16.24 5.51 -12.07
N ASP A 26 15.07 5.97 -11.61
CA ASP A 26 13.87 5.13 -11.55
C ASP A 26 13.62 4.48 -12.94
N ALA A 27 12.95 3.33 -12.97
CA ALA A 27 12.77 2.55 -14.20
C ALA A 27 11.44 2.88 -14.90
N PRO A 28 11.38 2.88 -16.25
CA PRO A 28 10.10 2.99 -16.95
C PRO A 28 9.23 1.75 -16.67
N PRO A 29 7.89 1.89 -16.56
CA PRO A 29 6.99 0.76 -16.42
C PRO A 29 6.87 -0.05 -17.72
N PRO A 30 6.58 -1.36 -17.67
CA PRO A 30 6.39 -2.17 -16.46
C PRO A 30 7.73 -2.51 -15.78
N ALA A 31 7.83 -2.33 -14.46
CA ALA A 31 9.06 -2.60 -13.71
C ALA A 31 8.79 -3.08 -12.28
N ARG A 32 9.82 -3.68 -11.69
CA ARG A 32 9.85 -4.17 -10.32
C ARG A 32 10.07 -3.03 -9.31
N VAL A 33 9.44 -3.13 -8.15
CA VAL A 33 9.69 -2.23 -7.01
C VAL A 33 10.84 -2.76 -6.16
N VAL A 34 12.06 -2.39 -6.54
CA VAL A 34 13.28 -3.00 -6.02
C VAL A 34 13.89 -2.19 -4.87
N SER A 35 14.43 -2.90 -3.87
CA SER A 35 15.24 -2.27 -2.82
C SER A 35 16.74 -2.43 -3.01
N ARG A 36 17.49 -1.54 -2.37
CA ARG A 36 18.97 -1.59 -2.33
C ARG A 36 19.47 -2.85 -1.65
N TYR A 37 18.70 -3.44 -0.74
CA TYR A 37 19.03 -4.72 -0.14
C TYR A 37 19.05 -5.84 -1.19
N GLU A 38 18.05 -5.90 -2.06
CA GLU A 38 17.99 -6.91 -3.13
C GLU A 38 19.19 -6.77 -4.06
N THR A 39 19.51 -5.54 -4.47
CA THR A 39 20.66 -5.26 -5.33
C THR A 39 21.99 -5.62 -4.65
N ALA A 40 22.15 -5.34 -3.36
CA ALA A 40 23.40 -5.56 -2.64
C ALA A 40 23.61 -7.03 -2.23
N SER A 41 22.54 -7.76 -1.94
CA SER A 41 22.60 -9.15 -1.45
C SER A 41 22.40 -10.20 -2.54
N GLY A 42 21.77 -9.83 -3.66
CA GLY A 42 21.26 -10.78 -4.65
C GLY A 42 20.00 -11.53 -4.21
N ASN A 43 19.51 -11.31 -2.99
CA ASN A 43 18.24 -11.86 -2.53
C ASN A 43 17.06 -11.16 -3.22
N THR A 44 15.95 -11.87 -3.34
CA THR A 44 14.66 -11.30 -3.74
C THR A 44 13.79 -11.07 -2.52
N VAL A 45 13.11 -9.95 -2.46
CA VAL A 45 12.13 -9.64 -1.42
C VAL A 45 10.73 -9.79 -2.02
N GLY A 46 10.09 -10.92 -1.74
CA GLY A 46 8.72 -11.21 -2.15
C GLY A 46 7.74 -10.52 -1.22
N ARG A 47 7.01 -9.54 -1.73
CA ARG A 47 6.12 -8.66 -0.96
C ARG A 47 4.70 -8.82 -1.42
N ASP A 48 3.78 -8.86 -0.47
CA ASP A 48 2.37 -8.64 -0.72
C ASP A 48 2.01 -7.15 -0.55
N CYS A 49 0.86 -6.73 -1.08
CA CYS A 49 0.40 -5.35 -1.16
C CYS A 49 1.40 -4.46 -1.93
N GLY A 50 1.44 -3.17 -1.62
CA GLY A 50 2.29 -2.21 -2.32
C GLY A 50 1.77 -0.79 -2.23
N PHE A 51 1.29 -0.36 -1.07
CA PHE A 51 0.77 1.00 -0.90
C PHE A 51 1.91 2.00 -0.86
N SER A 52 1.72 3.16 -1.49
CA SER A 52 2.68 4.25 -1.37
C SER A 52 2.00 5.61 -1.19
N ALA A 53 2.75 6.53 -0.59
CA ALA A 53 2.36 7.93 -0.53
C ALA A 53 3.60 8.83 -0.44
N PRO A 54 3.55 10.05 -1.02
CA PRO A 54 4.62 11.03 -0.88
C PRO A 54 4.86 11.43 0.58
N ILE A 55 6.12 11.36 1.02
CA ILE A 55 6.57 11.79 2.34
C ILE A 55 6.44 13.31 2.42
N PRO A 56 5.63 13.87 3.33
CA PRO A 56 5.39 15.32 3.35
C PRO A 56 6.64 16.16 3.62
N SER A 57 7.58 15.66 4.42
CA SER A 57 8.81 16.36 4.81
C SER A 57 9.98 16.16 3.83
N ALA A 58 9.81 15.34 2.79
CA ALA A 58 10.89 14.99 1.86
C ALA A 58 10.38 15.01 0.41
N SER A 59 10.60 16.13 -0.27
CA SER A 59 10.23 16.29 -1.68
C SER A 59 10.86 15.19 -2.54
N GLY A 60 10.07 14.64 -3.47
CA GLY A 60 10.51 13.53 -4.33
C GLY A 60 10.79 12.21 -3.60
N GLN A 61 10.36 12.05 -2.34
CA GLN A 61 10.42 10.77 -1.62
C GLN A 61 9.02 10.25 -1.29
N ALA A 62 8.84 8.94 -1.40
CA ALA A 62 7.62 8.24 -1.03
C ALA A 62 7.91 7.17 0.02
N LEU A 63 6.96 6.98 0.93
CA LEU A 63 6.89 5.80 1.76
C LEU A 63 6.21 4.71 0.94
N TRP A 64 6.79 3.52 0.95
CA TRP A 64 6.19 2.29 0.46
C TRP A 64 5.95 1.38 1.65
N THR A 65 4.77 0.78 1.69
CA THR A 65 4.40 -0.19 2.71
C THR A 65 3.85 -1.46 2.07
N PHE A 66 4.27 -2.56 2.62
CA PHE A 66 4.00 -3.90 2.13
C PHE A 66 3.37 -4.72 3.25
N CYS A 67 2.69 -5.79 2.87
CA CYS A 67 2.12 -6.74 3.81
C CYS A 67 3.15 -7.86 4.10
N ASP A 68 2.74 -9.13 4.11
CA ASP A 68 3.65 -10.25 4.34
C ASP A 68 4.85 -10.20 3.38
N THR A 69 6.03 -10.45 3.93
CA THR A 69 7.30 -10.29 3.22
C THR A 69 8.17 -11.52 3.38
N ALA A 70 8.44 -12.21 2.28
CA ALA A 70 9.38 -13.33 2.21
C ALA A 70 10.73 -12.86 1.65
N ILE A 71 11.82 -13.33 2.25
CA ILE A 71 13.19 -13.10 1.76
C ILE A 71 13.67 -14.39 1.15
N VAL A 72 13.97 -14.35 -0.15
CA VAL A 72 14.36 -15.51 -0.95
C VAL A 72 15.80 -15.33 -1.41
N ASN A 73 16.66 -16.32 -1.16
CA ASN A 73 18.05 -16.29 -1.60
C ASN A 73 18.17 -16.57 -3.11
N PRO A 74 19.35 -16.38 -3.74
CA PRO A 74 19.55 -16.67 -5.17
C PRO A 74 19.27 -18.13 -5.58
N ALA A 75 19.29 -19.06 -4.63
CA ALA A 75 18.96 -20.47 -4.87
C ALA A 75 17.43 -20.75 -4.85
N GLY A 76 16.60 -19.72 -4.64
CA GLY A 76 15.14 -19.86 -4.57
C GLY A 76 14.62 -20.33 -3.21
N THR A 77 15.45 -20.38 -2.18
CA THR A 77 15.04 -20.78 -0.82
C THR A 77 14.57 -19.58 -0.01
N ILE A 78 13.42 -19.71 0.65
CA ILE A 78 12.96 -18.73 1.65
C ILE A 78 13.91 -18.82 2.86
N ILE A 79 14.66 -17.76 3.12
CA ILE A 79 15.62 -17.64 4.23
C ILE A 79 15.12 -16.71 5.35
N GLY A 80 13.98 -16.05 5.14
CA GLY A 80 13.33 -15.21 6.13
C GLY A 80 11.89 -14.94 5.75
N PHE A 81 11.04 -14.75 6.75
CA PHE A 81 9.65 -14.37 6.58
C PHE A 81 9.24 -13.39 7.67
N ILE A 82 8.59 -12.30 7.25
CA ILE A 82 8.04 -11.27 8.14
C ILE A 82 6.54 -11.24 7.88
N GLY A 83 5.77 -11.76 8.82
CA GLY A 83 4.31 -11.64 8.81
C GLY A 83 3.87 -10.24 9.24
N GLY A 84 2.80 -9.72 8.64
CA GLY A 84 2.27 -8.40 8.94
C GLY A 84 2.68 -7.39 7.89
N SER A 85 3.63 -6.52 8.20
CA SER A 85 4.03 -5.45 7.29
C SER A 85 5.51 -5.13 7.34
N THR A 86 6.02 -4.66 6.22
CA THR A 86 7.34 -4.03 6.09
C THR A 86 7.19 -2.67 5.42
N ALA A 87 8.20 -1.82 5.52
CA ALA A 87 8.19 -0.52 4.88
C ALA A 87 9.56 -0.14 4.35
N ALA A 88 9.55 0.61 3.26
CA ALA A 88 10.75 1.17 2.65
C ALA A 88 10.48 2.60 2.19
N ARG A 89 11.52 3.39 2.01
CA ARG A 89 11.42 4.73 1.41
C ARG A 89 12.35 4.88 0.24
N GLY A 90 11.95 5.64 -0.77
CA GLY A 90 12.81 5.95 -1.91
C GLY A 90 12.28 7.09 -2.74
N SER A 91 12.96 7.35 -3.86
CA SER A 91 12.52 8.31 -4.86
C SER A 91 11.12 8.00 -5.35
N TYR A 92 10.37 9.04 -5.70
CA TYR A 92 9.25 8.90 -6.62
C TYR A 92 9.35 10.01 -7.67
N THR A 93 9.17 9.59 -8.92
CA THR A 93 9.10 10.47 -10.08
C THR A 93 7.87 10.04 -10.86
N ALA A 94 6.96 10.98 -11.16
CA ALA A 94 5.81 10.69 -11.99
C ALA A 94 6.25 10.09 -13.33
N GLY A 95 5.64 8.99 -13.75
CA GLY A 95 6.02 8.24 -14.95
C GLY A 95 7.07 7.15 -14.72
N GLN A 96 7.61 6.96 -13.50
CA GLN A 96 8.68 6.01 -13.22
C GLN A 96 8.37 5.10 -12.03
N VAL A 97 9.08 3.98 -11.97
CA VAL A 97 8.98 2.95 -10.93
C VAL A 97 10.26 2.96 -10.07
N PRO A 98 10.15 3.03 -8.73
CA PRO A 98 11.33 3.09 -7.87
C PRO A 98 12.12 1.78 -7.91
N SER A 99 13.43 1.90 -8.10
CA SER A 99 14.37 0.77 -8.22
C SER A 99 15.41 0.70 -7.08
N THR A 100 15.41 1.68 -6.18
CA THR A 100 16.43 1.81 -5.13
C THR A 100 15.87 2.15 -3.75
N LEU A 101 14.73 1.53 -3.39
CA LEU A 101 14.14 1.69 -2.07
C LEU A 101 15.13 1.34 -0.95
N SER A 102 15.10 2.10 0.14
CA SER A 102 15.84 1.83 1.37
C SER A 102 14.87 1.27 2.41
N GLU A 103 15.14 0.04 2.85
CA GLU A 103 14.35 -0.61 3.92
C GLU A 103 14.40 0.21 5.19
N LEU A 104 13.24 0.37 5.82
CA LEU A 104 13.12 1.04 7.12
C LEU A 104 13.29 0.03 8.25
N PRO A 105 14.01 0.38 9.33
CA PRO A 105 14.03 -0.45 10.53
C PRO A 105 12.67 -0.38 11.24
N THR A 106 12.40 -1.33 12.11
CA THR A 106 11.19 -1.33 12.94
C THR A 106 11.08 -0.03 13.76
N PRO A 107 9.97 0.71 13.63
CA PRO A 107 9.67 1.85 14.50
C PRO A 107 9.84 1.49 16.00
N PRO A 108 10.44 2.36 16.84
CA PRO A 108 10.84 3.74 16.57
C PRO A 108 12.32 3.92 16.17
N ALA A 109 13.01 2.86 15.72
CA ALA A 109 14.43 2.95 15.42
C ALA A 109 14.72 3.98 14.32
N ALA A 110 15.73 4.83 14.50
CA ALA A 110 16.03 5.88 13.52
C ALA A 110 16.41 5.28 12.15
N PRO A 111 15.86 5.80 11.03
CA PRO A 111 16.13 5.27 9.71
C PRO A 111 17.51 5.74 9.23
N ALA A 112 18.34 4.80 8.77
CA ALA A 112 19.56 5.10 8.04
C ALA A 112 19.24 5.06 6.54
N VAL A 113 19.35 6.18 5.81
CA VAL A 113 19.03 6.23 4.37
C VAL A 113 20.14 6.97 3.63
N PRO A 114 20.69 6.41 2.53
CA PRO A 114 20.33 5.11 1.92
C PRO A 114 20.72 3.91 2.79
N SER A 115 19.98 2.79 2.66
CA SER A 115 20.25 1.54 3.41
C SER A 115 20.18 0.31 2.51
N THR A 116 21.10 -0.62 2.74
CA THR A 116 21.14 -1.98 2.18
C THR A 116 20.77 -3.04 3.21
N ARG A 117 20.17 -2.66 4.35
CA ARG A 117 19.72 -3.60 5.38
C ARG A 117 18.51 -4.39 4.90
N ALA A 118 18.37 -5.62 5.39
CA ALA A 118 17.21 -6.44 5.12
C ALA A 118 15.91 -5.77 5.62
N PRO A 119 14.74 -6.13 5.04
CA PRO A 119 13.44 -5.68 5.54
C PRO A 119 13.26 -6.01 7.02
N ALA A 120 12.50 -5.17 7.73
CA ALA A 120 12.16 -5.34 9.13
C ALA A 120 10.65 -5.12 9.37
N PRO A 121 10.06 -5.68 10.43
CA PRO A 121 8.65 -5.44 10.78
C PRO A 121 8.34 -3.95 10.89
N PHE A 122 7.24 -3.48 10.30
CA PHE A 122 6.83 -2.08 10.34
C PHE A 122 5.74 -1.81 11.39
N LEU A 123 4.57 -2.46 11.26
CA LEU A 123 3.58 -2.50 12.33
C LEU A 123 3.90 -3.64 13.30
N PRO A 124 3.61 -3.48 14.61
CA PRO A 124 3.77 -4.56 15.56
C PRO A 124 2.82 -5.73 15.24
N ALA A 125 3.26 -6.95 15.56
CA ALA A 125 2.39 -8.12 15.52
C ALA A 125 1.23 -7.92 16.52
N PRO A 126 -0.03 -8.15 16.12
CA PRO A 126 -1.17 -7.91 16.99
C PRO A 126 -1.27 -8.98 18.07
N ALA A 127 -1.59 -8.57 19.29
CA ALA A 127 -1.82 -9.47 20.41
C ALA A 127 -3.30 -9.88 20.52
N GLY A 128 -3.56 -11.01 21.17
CA GLY A 128 -4.93 -11.42 21.54
C GLY A 128 -5.80 -11.95 20.40
N LEU A 129 -5.20 -12.25 19.24
CA LEU A 129 -5.86 -12.97 18.16
C LEU A 129 -5.93 -14.47 18.48
N VAL A 130 -6.93 -15.16 17.97
CA VAL A 130 -7.17 -16.59 18.22
C VAL A 130 -7.40 -17.36 16.92
N LEU A 131 -7.27 -18.68 16.91
CA LEU A 131 -7.71 -19.49 15.79
C LEU A 131 -9.25 -19.45 15.66
N PRO A 132 -9.81 -19.61 14.44
CA PRO A 132 -11.25 -19.54 14.24
C PRO A 132 -11.99 -20.64 15.01
N GLY A 133 -13.06 -20.26 15.71
CA GLY A 133 -13.89 -21.22 16.46
C GLY A 133 -13.24 -21.79 17.72
N THR A 134 -12.08 -21.29 18.14
CA THR A 134 -11.37 -21.78 19.34
C THR A 134 -10.94 -20.62 20.25
N SER A 135 -10.38 -20.96 21.41
CA SER A 135 -9.68 -20.04 22.32
C SER A 135 -8.16 -20.08 22.16
N THR A 136 -7.63 -20.93 21.25
CA THR A 136 -6.20 -21.08 21.02
C THR A 136 -5.63 -19.80 20.43
N ALA A 137 -4.61 -19.23 21.06
CA ALA A 137 -3.97 -18.02 20.55
C ALA A 137 -3.36 -18.24 19.17
N CYS A 138 -3.49 -17.24 18.30
CA CYS A 138 -2.87 -17.27 16.98
C CYS A 138 -1.35 -17.21 17.11
N GLY A 139 -0.63 -18.09 16.41
CA GLY A 139 0.82 -18.25 16.58
C GLY A 139 1.24 -19.15 17.74
N SER A 140 0.31 -19.87 18.39
CA SER A 140 0.68 -20.84 19.42
C SER A 140 1.58 -21.94 18.86
N SER A 141 2.52 -22.41 19.68
CA SER A 141 3.39 -23.55 19.33
C SER A 141 2.56 -24.77 18.92
N GLY A 142 3.01 -25.48 17.88
CA GLY A 142 2.30 -26.62 17.31
C GLY A 142 1.14 -26.26 16.37
N THR A 143 0.88 -24.97 16.14
CA THR A 143 -0.11 -24.52 15.14
C THR A 143 0.60 -24.00 13.88
N SER A 144 0.01 -24.24 12.70
CA SER A 144 0.43 -23.59 11.46
C SER A 144 -0.28 -22.24 11.33
N SER A 145 0.05 -21.31 12.22
CA SER A 145 -0.58 -19.98 12.26
C SER A 145 0.37 -18.86 12.72
N TYR A 146 0.04 -17.62 12.36
CA TYR A 146 0.69 -16.42 12.88
C TYR A 146 -0.26 -15.22 12.88
N ALA A 147 0.00 -14.27 13.79
CA ALA A 147 -0.73 -13.02 13.89
C ALA A 147 -0.03 -11.94 13.05
N ALA A 148 -0.80 -11.17 12.28
CA ALA A 148 -0.27 -10.17 11.35
C ALA A 148 -1.14 -8.90 11.33
N SER A 149 -0.48 -7.75 11.20
CA SER A 149 -1.11 -6.45 10.93
C SER A 149 -0.91 -6.12 9.46
N TRP A 150 -1.92 -6.40 8.61
CA TRP A 150 -1.89 -6.12 7.18
C TRP A 150 -2.41 -4.72 6.90
N ILE A 151 -1.61 -3.91 6.20
CA ILE A 151 -1.99 -2.56 5.80
C ILE A 151 -3.07 -2.65 4.73
N THR A 152 -4.08 -1.80 4.86
CA THR A 152 -5.22 -1.73 3.93
C THR A 152 -5.31 -0.39 3.21
N GLY A 153 -4.40 0.53 3.50
CA GLY A 153 -4.35 1.84 2.86
C GLY A 153 -3.40 2.82 3.51
N LEU A 154 -2.99 3.81 2.72
CA LEU A 154 -2.04 4.84 3.09
C LEU A 154 -2.43 6.17 2.44
N THR A 155 -2.40 7.27 3.21
CA THR A 155 -2.63 8.62 2.68
C THR A 155 -1.89 9.67 3.48
N ARG A 156 -1.80 10.90 2.97
CA ARG A 156 -1.25 12.02 3.75
C ARG A 156 -2.18 12.39 4.90
N GLY A 157 -1.62 12.75 6.04
CA GLY A 157 -2.40 13.22 7.18
C GLY A 157 -3.08 14.57 6.91
N PRO A 158 -4.13 14.91 7.67
CA PRO A 158 -4.92 16.11 7.46
C PRO A 158 -4.19 17.36 8.00
N ASN A 159 -4.59 18.55 7.53
CA ASN A 159 -4.04 19.82 8.02
C ASN A 159 -4.61 20.23 9.40
N ARG A 160 -4.25 19.46 10.45
CA ARG A 160 -4.55 19.75 11.86
C ARG A 160 -3.52 19.13 12.79
N THR A 161 -3.49 19.54 14.04
CA THR A 161 -2.63 18.91 15.04
C THR A 161 -3.13 17.50 15.41
N ILE A 162 -2.21 16.55 15.44
CA ILE A 162 -2.40 15.15 15.87
C ILE A 162 -1.33 14.84 16.92
N SER A 163 -1.73 14.60 18.17
CA SER A 163 -0.82 14.25 19.26
C SER A 163 0.41 15.17 19.39
N GLY A 164 0.18 16.49 19.28
CA GLY A 164 1.23 17.51 19.35
C GLY A 164 2.07 17.69 18.09
N ARG A 165 1.77 16.98 16.98
CA ARG A 165 2.46 17.08 15.69
C ARG A 165 1.56 17.68 14.62
N SER A 166 2.15 18.30 13.60
CA SER A 166 1.38 18.72 12.42
C SER A 166 0.90 17.50 11.65
N GLY A 167 -0.40 17.29 11.52
CA GLY A 167 -0.95 16.15 10.78
C GLY A 167 -0.54 16.15 9.31
N SER A 168 -0.33 17.33 8.72
CA SER A 168 0.18 17.47 7.36
C SER A 168 1.63 16.99 7.18
N SER A 169 2.37 16.77 8.27
CA SER A 169 3.70 16.15 8.23
C SER A 169 3.68 14.64 8.48
N LEU A 170 2.50 14.05 8.71
CA LEU A 170 2.30 12.63 8.99
C LEU A 170 1.70 11.92 7.79
N LEU A 171 1.83 10.60 7.78
CA LEU A 171 1.07 9.70 6.92
C LEU A 171 0.04 8.95 7.76
N PHE A 172 -1.18 8.77 7.27
CA PHE A 172 -2.23 8.00 7.92
C PHE A 172 -2.31 6.61 7.31
N LEU A 173 -2.28 5.59 8.17
CA LEU A 173 -2.32 4.18 7.82
C LEU A 173 -3.61 3.57 8.35
N THR A 174 -4.22 2.73 7.53
CA THR A 174 -5.29 1.82 7.94
C THR A 174 -4.75 0.40 7.87
N TYR A 175 -5.16 -0.46 8.80
CA TYR A 175 -4.73 -1.85 8.81
C TYR A 175 -5.78 -2.75 9.43
N THR A 176 -5.74 -4.02 9.05
CA THR A 176 -6.50 -5.10 9.68
C THR A 176 -5.56 -6.05 10.39
N ASN A 177 -5.96 -6.50 11.57
CA ASN A 177 -5.26 -7.54 12.30
C ASN A 177 -5.88 -8.89 11.92
N VAL A 178 -5.06 -9.77 11.38
CA VAL A 178 -5.47 -11.08 10.88
C VAL A 178 -4.77 -12.20 11.64
N CYS A 179 -5.49 -13.29 11.87
CA CYS A 179 -4.86 -14.56 12.19
C CYS A 179 -4.76 -15.37 10.89
N VAL A 180 -3.55 -15.58 10.40
CA VAL A 180 -3.28 -16.44 9.25
C VAL A 180 -3.12 -17.86 9.74
N HIS A 181 -3.79 -18.83 9.12
CA HIS A 181 -3.74 -20.24 9.51
C HIS A 181 -4.03 -21.16 8.33
N ASN A 182 -3.27 -22.24 8.16
CA ASN A 182 -3.53 -23.27 7.13
C ASN A 182 -3.83 -22.69 5.72
N ASN A 183 -3.06 -21.70 5.26
CA ASN A 183 -3.27 -20.97 4.00
C ASN A 183 -4.61 -20.21 3.86
N ALA A 184 -5.30 -19.96 4.97
CA ALA A 184 -6.45 -19.09 5.09
C ALA A 184 -6.18 -18.01 6.13
N TRP A 185 -7.12 -17.10 6.32
CA TRP A 185 -7.01 -16.08 7.36
C TRP A 185 -8.38 -15.73 7.93
N THR A 186 -8.37 -15.18 9.14
CA THR A 186 -9.52 -14.49 9.72
C THR A 186 -9.14 -13.10 10.16
N THR A 187 -9.88 -12.12 9.66
CA THR A 187 -9.78 -10.72 10.05
C THR A 187 -10.44 -10.52 11.40
N GLN A 188 -9.67 -10.15 12.42
CA GLN A 188 -10.19 -10.11 13.78
C GLN A 188 -10.33 -8.69 14.29
N SER A 189 -9.51 -7.74 13.89
CA SER A 189 -9.76 -6.34 14.23
C SER A 189 -9.30 -5.38 13.15
N TYR A 190 -9.74 -4.13 13.26
CA TYR A 190 -9.36 -3.04 12.37
C TYR A 190 -8.79 -1.90 13.20
N GLY A 191 -7.66 -1.36 12.73
CA GLY A 191 -6.93 -0.30 13.39
C GLY A 191 -6.46 0.77 12.42
N VAL A 192 -6.06 1.88 13.02
CA VAL A 192 -5.55 3.05 12.32
C VAL A 192 -4.40 3.65 13.14
N THR A 193 -3.46 4.28 12.45
CA THR A 193 -2.36 5.00 13.10
C THR A 193 -1.86 6.08 12.17
N PHE A 194 -1.21 7.10 12.74
CA PHE A 194 -0.33 7.94 11.96
C PHE A 194 1.09 7.39 11.99
N TYR A 195 1.88 7.75 11.00
CA TYR A 195 3.31 7.50 10.93
C TYR A 195 4.02 8.83 10.69
N ASP A 196 5.04 9.06 11.51
CA ASP A 196 5.97 10.18 11.37
C ASP A 196 7.24 9.71 10.65
N PRO A 197 7.42 10.07 9.38
CA PRO A 197 8.58 9.67 8.60
C PRO A 197 9.88 10.35 9.05
N ALA A 198 9.82 11.47 9.76
CA ALA A 198 11.01 12.17 10.24
C ALA A 198 11.63 11.45 11.46
N THR A 199 10.79 10.91 12.34
CA THR A 199 11.23 10.21 13.55
C THR A 199 11.13 8.69 13.47
N ASN A 200 10.59 8.16 12.36
CA ASN A 200 10.23 6.75 12.18
C ASN A 200 9.34 6.23 13.31
N GLN A 201 8.29 6.97 13.69
CA GLN A 201 7.42 6.62 14.81
C GLN A 201 5.97 6.42 14.37
N LEU A 202 5.30 5.43 14.96
CA LEU A 202 3.85 5.31 14.91
C LEU A 202 3.22 6.26 15.95
N VAL A 203 2.22 7.03 15.54
CA VAL A 203 1.61 8.10 16.34
C VAL A 203 0.12 7.84 16.49
N GLY A 204 -0.32 7.75 17.74
CA GLY A 204 -1.74 7.53 18.08
C GLY A 204 -2.34 6.25 17.50
N PRO A 205 -1.69 5.07 17.65
CA PRO A 205 -2.28 3.82 17.20
C PRO A 205 -3.60 3.56 17.95
N ALA A 206 -4.64 3.22 17.21
CA ALA A 206 -5.97 2.96 17.75
C ALA A 206 -6.56 1.69 17.13
N THR A 207 -7.03 0.78 17.98
CA THR A 207 -7.92 -0.31 17.54
C THR A 207 -9.34 0.25 17.49
N VAL A 208 -9.84 0.50 16.28
CA VAL A 208 -11.15 1.13 16.06
C VAL A 208 -12.25 0.09 16.22
N PHE A 209 -12.14 -1.04 15.51
CA PHE A 209 -13.07 -2.15 15.67
C PHE A 209 -12.34 -3.34 16.30
N PRO A 210 -12.57 -3.63 17.59
CA PRO A 210 -11.89 -4.71 18.29
C PRO A 210 -12.38 -6.09 17.83
N ARG A 211 -11.67 -7.12 18.28
CA ARG A 211 -12.04 -8.52 18.03
C ARG A 211 -13.43 -8.84 18.55
N PRO A 212 -14.34 -9.39 17.71
CA PRO A 212 -15.61 -9.88 18.21
C PRO A 212 -15.36 -11.09 19.13
N ALA A 213 -16.26 -11.32 20.09
CA ALA A 213 -16.14 -12.46 21.00
C ALA A 213 -16.07 -13.80 20.24
N THR A 214 -16.79 -13.89 19.12
CA THR A 214 -16.86 -15.06 18.24
C THR A 214 -16.74 -14.64 16.77
N GLY A 215 -16.13 -15.50 15.97
CA GLY A 215 -16.06 -15.33 14.51
C GLY A 215 -15.10 -14.25 14.02
N GLU A 216 -15.32 -13.84 12.77
CA GLU A 216 -14.53 -12.83 12.08
C GLU A 216 -15.15 -11.44 12.26
N LEU A 217 -14.33 -10.39 12.22
CA LEU A 217 -14.81 -9.01 12.15
C LEU A 217 -15.75 -8.85 10.95
N ALA A 218 -16.91 -8.23 11.17
CA ALA A 218 -17.86 -7.93 10.10
C ALA A 218 -17.16 -7.24 8.91
N TRP A 219 -17.40 -7.72 7.70
CA TRP A 219 -16.63 -7.30 6.52
C TRP A 219 -16.75 -5.80 6.23
N GLN A 220 -17.88 -5.17 6.52
CA GLN A 220 -18.10 -3.72 6.39
C GLN A 220 -17.18 -2.86 7.28
N ARG A 221 -16.48 -3.50 8.23
CA ARG A 221 -15.53 -2.87 9.16
C ARG A 221 -14.07 -3.13 8.79
N ARG A 222 -13.79 -3.86 7.71
CA ARG A 222 -12.45 -4.15 7.19
C ARG A 222 -12.03 -3.05 6.20
N LEU A 223 -11.92 -1.84 6.73
CA LEU A 223 -11.80 -0.62 5.93
C LEU A 223 -10.38 -0.43 5.38
N GLY A 224 -10.27 0.29 4.27
CA GLY A 224 -9.04 0.62 3.56
C GLY A 224 -9.19 1.90 2.74
N SER A 225 -8.21 2.19 1.89
CA SER A 225 -8.20 3.33 0.95
C SER A 225 -8.60 4.67 1.60
N PRO A 226 -7.86 5.12 2.63
CA PRO A 226 -8.20 6.32 3.38
C PRO A 226 -8.04 7.59 2.53
N THR A 227 -9.03 8.47 2.59
CA THR A 227 -8.96 9.81 1.97
C THR A 227 -9.51 10.87 2.92
N PHE A 228 -8.67 11.83 3.32
CA PHE A 228 -9.13 13.04 4.00
C PHE A 228 -9.72 14.02 2.98
N ALA A 229 -11.01 14.27 3.07
CA ALA A 229 -11.70 15.23 2.22
C ALA A 229 -11.81 16.60 2.88
N ALA A 230 -11.98 17.64 2.03
CA ALA A 230 -12.10 19.03 2.47
C ALA A 230 -13.38 19.31 3.28
N ASP A 231 -14.39 18.44 3.18
CA ASP A 231 -15.65 18.53 3.92
C ASP A 231 -15.53 18.11 5.41
N GLY A 232 -14.32 17.80 5.88
CA GLY A 232 -14.05 17.43 7.27
C GLY A 232 -14.21 15.93 7.58
N TYR A 233 -14.43 15.09 6.57
CA TYR A 233 -14.58 13.64 6.72
C TYR A 233 -13.43 12.84 6.12
N LEU A 234 -13.05 11.79 6.85
CA LEU A 234 -12.17 10.74 6.36
C LEU A 234 -13.08 9.69 5.73
N TYR A 235 -12.90 9.47 4.43
CA TYR A 235 -13.60 8.44 3.66
C TYR A 235 -12.74 7.19 3.56
N LEU A 236 -13.40 6.04 3.67
CA LEU A 236 -12.77 4.72 3.71
C LEU A 236 -13.65 3.74 2.94
N TYR A 237 -13.03 2.81 2.22
CA TYR A 237 -13.73 1.82 1.41
C TYR A 237 -13.44 0.41 1.91
N THR A 238 -14.35 -0.50 1.62
CA THR A 238 -14.12 -1.94 1.74
C THR A 238 -14.98 -2.64 0.69
N PHE A 239 -14.77 -3.93 0.49
CA PHE A 239 -15.48 -4.70 -0.51
C PHE A 239 -15.77 -6.11 -0.03
N LEU A 240 -16.75 -6.73 -0.67
CA LEU A 240 -17.05 -8.15 -0.53
C LEU A 240 -17.43 -8.71 -1.89
N CYS A 241 -16.77 -9.77 -2.31
CA CYS A 241 -17.28 -10.62 -3.37
C CYS A 241 -18.36 -11.53 -2.79
N THR A 242 -19.60 -11.39 -3.25
CA THR A 242 -20.75 -12.17 -2.73
C THR A 242 -21.03 -13.41 -3.56
N SER A 243 -20.54 -13.46 -4.79
CA SER A 243 -20.63 -14.61 -5.67
C SER A 243 -19.30 -14.75 -6.42
N SER A 244 -18.58 -15.86 -6.21
CA SER A 244 -17.32 -16.13 -6.90
C SER A 244 -17.34 -17.48 -7.59
N ALA A 245 -16.76 -17.54 -8.79
CA ALA A 245 -16.59 -18.77 -9.55
C ALA A 245 -15.32 -18.66 -10.40
N PHE A 246 -14.54 -19.75 -10.44
CA PHE A 246 -13.33 -19.85 -11.27
C PHE A 246 -12.35 -18.66 -11.12
N GLY A 247 -12.22 -18.12 -9.90
CA GLY A 247 -11.32 -16.99 -9.63
C GLY A 247 -11.81 -15.62 -10.12
N ALA A 248 -13.10 -15.52 -10.50
CA ALA A 248 -13.75 -14.29 -10.94
C ALA A 248 -14.94 -13.97 -10.04
N CYS A 249 -15.17 -12.67 -9.78
CA CYS A 249 -16.29 -12.26 -8.95
C CYS A 249 -17.46 -12.04 -9.89
N GLY A 250 -18.55 -12.78 -9.70
CA GLY A 250 -19.79 -12.59 -10.45
C GLY A 250 -20.53 -11.35 -9.98
N ASP A 251 -20.66 -11.22 -8.66
CA ASP A 251 -21.36 -10.13 -7.99
C ASP A 251 -20.63 -9.76 -6.69
N GLY A 252 -20.65 -8.47 -6.34
CA GLY A 252 -20.16 -8.04 -5.04
C GLY A 252 -20.68 -6.68 -4.63
N THR A 253 -20.08 -6.15 -3.57
CA THR A 253 -20.49 -4.88 -2.96
C THR A 253 -19.25 -4.11 -2.55
N VAL A 254 -19.24 -2.81 -2.81
CA VAL A 254 -18.22 -1.88 -2.30
C VAL A 254 -18.88 -0.97 -1.28
N VAL A 255 -18.46 -1.06 -0.02
CA VAL A 255 -19.01 -0.22 1.06
C VAL A 255 -18.13 1.01 1.26
N LEU A 256 -18.78 2.15 1.41
CA LEU A 256 -18.16 3.41 1.79
C LEU A 256 -18.53 3.75 3.24
N ALA A 257 -17.51 4.00 4.05
CA ALA A 257 -17.66 4.55 5.39
C ALA A 257 -17.02 5.95 5.47
N ARG A 258 -17.53 6.77 6.38
CA ARG A 258 -16.88 8.02 6.75
C ARG A 258 -16.83 8.23 8.25
N THR A 259 -15.88 9.02 8.71
CA THR A 259 -15.75 9.46 10.10
C THR A 259 -15.21 10.90 10.12
N PRO A 260 -15.65 11.77 11.05
CA PRO A 260 -15.14 13.14 11.11
C PRO A 260 -13.64 13.13 11.47
N TRP A 261 -12.79 13.65 10.58
CA TRP A 261 -11.38 13.87 10.92
C TRP A 261 -11.13 15.22 11.57
N SER A 262 -12.05 16.18 11.46
CA SER A 262 -11.94 17.47 12.11
C SER A 262 -12.15 17.39 13.63
N ALA A 263 -12.91 16.40 14.11
CA ALA A 263 -13.12 16.14 15.53
C ALA A 263 -11.92 15.45 16.18
N SER A 264 -11.58 15.81 17.42
CA SER A 264 -10.33 15.37 18.10
C SER A 264 -10.10 13.86 18.07
N ALA A 265 -11.14 13.05 18.26
CA ALA A 265 -11.06 11.58 18.34
C ALA A 265 -11.84 10.82 17.25
N GLY A 266 -12.46 11.50 16.26
CA GLY A 266 -13.42 10.87 15.35
C GLY A 266 -12.87 9.60 14.68
N TRP A 267 -11.76 9.71 13.96
CA TRP A 267 -11.13 8.59 13.25
C TRP A 267 -10.71 7.40 14.15
N SER A 268 -10.41 7.65 15.43
CA SER A 268 -9.99 6.63 16.41
C SER A 268 -11.14 5.97 17.17
N THR A 269 -12.39 6.37 16.95
CA THR A 269 -13.54 5.95 17.76
C THR A 269 -14.60 5.24 16.92
N ALA A 270 -14.89 3.97 17.20
CA ALA A 270 -15.85 3.14 16.45
C ALA A 270 -17.22 3.81 16.22
N SER A 271 -17.78 4.44 17.26
CA SER A 271 -19.13 5.02 17.24
C SER A 271 -19.26 6.28 16.39
N SER A 272 -18.14 6.84 15.90
CA SER A 272 -18.15 8.00 15.00
C SER A 272 -18.36 7.61 13.53
N TYR A 273 -18.15 6.34 13.19
CA TYR A 273 -18.19 5.86 11.81
C TYR A 273 -19.63 5.80 11.32
N ARG A 274 -19.83 6.20 10.06
CA ARG A 274 -21.11 6.15 9.37
C ARG A 274 -20.93 5.49 8.02
N TRP A 275 -21.91 4.70 7.60
CA TRP A 275 -21.89 3.94 6.36
C TRP A 275 -22.90 4.51 5.36
N TRP A 276 -22.48 4.58 4.10
CA TRP A 276 -23.30 5.13 3.02
C TRP A 276 -24.44 4.17 2.67
N THR A 277 -25.68 4.68 2.64
CA THR A 277 -26.90 3.91 2.33
C THR A 277 -27.40 4.15 0.91
N GLY A 278 -26.59 4.78 0.05
CA GLY A 278 -27.00 5.17 -1.31
C GLY A 278 -27.62 6.57 -1.38
N SER A 279 -28.11 7.09 -0.25
CA SER A 279 -28.72 8.42 -0.16
C SER A 279 -28.44 9.14 1.16
N ALA A 280 -28.08 8.42 2.21
CA ALA A 280 -27.83 8.95 3.55
C ALA A 280 -26.67 8.20 4.24
N TRP A 281 -26.41 8.59 5.48
CA TRP A 281 -25.35 8.01 6.31
C TRP A 281 -25.96 7.34 7.54
N SER A 282 -25.75 6.03 7.68
CA SER A 282 -26.23 5.23 8.82
C SER A 282 -25.13 4.95 9.83
N ALA A 283 -25.48 4.80 11.11
CA ALA A 283 -24.57 4.25 12.11
C ALA A 283 -24.52 2.71 12.08
N ASP A 284 -25.47 2.07 11.40
CA ASP A 284 -25.51 0.63 11.21
C ASP A 284 -24.74 0.23 9.95
N PRO A 285 -23.63 -0.51 10.06
CA PRO A 285 -22.91 -1.02 8.89
C PRO A 285 -23.73 -1.98 8.02
N ALA A 286 -24.75 -2.65 8.58
CA ALA A 286 -25.60 -3.56 7.80
C ALA A 286 -26.57 -2.82 6.87
N ALA A 287 -26.83 -1.54 7.12
CA ALA A 287 -27.64 -0.67 6.25
C ALA A 287 -26.85 -0.12 5.05
N ALA A 288 -25.56 -0.45 4.94
CA ALA A 288 -24.73 0.03 3.84
C ALA A 288 -25.15 -0.58 2.50
N THR A 289 -25.16 0.24 1.46
CA THR A 289 -25.36 -0.20 0.07
C THR A 289 -24.09 -0.02 -0.73
N SER A 290 -23.99 -0.65 -1.91
CA SER A 290 -22.80 -0.48 -2.76
C SER A 290 -22.63 0.99 -3.17
N ALA A 291 -21.47 1.57 -2.86
CA ALA A 291 -21.05 2.89 -3.33
C ALA A 291 -20.68 2.86 -4.82
N LEU A 292 -20.29 1.69 -5.35
CA LEU A 292 -20.07 1.44 -6.77
C LEU A 292 -21.12 0.42 -7.25
N PRO A 293 -22.32 0.85 -7.65
CA PRO A 293 -23.34 -0.06 -8.17
C PRO A 293 -22.84 -0.82 -9.41
N GLY A 294 -23.00 -2.15 -9.40
CA GLY A 294 -22.52 -3.02 -10.50
C GLY A 294 -21.05 -3.42 -10.42
N ALA A 295 -20.34 -3.04 -9.35
CA ALA A 295 -19.02 -3.60 -9.05
C ALA A 295 -19.11 -5.08 -8.66
N ARG A 296 -18.10 -5.84 -9.08
CA ARG A 296 -17.80 -7.23 -8.82
C ARG A 296 -16.34 -7.38 -8.31
N PRO A 297 -16.05 -6.88 -7.11
CA PRO A 297 -14.67 -6.75 -6.63
C PRO A 297 -14.10 -8.05 -6.04
N PHE A 298 -12.97 -8.49 -6.59
CA PHE A 298 -11.94 -9.28 -5.88
C PHE A 298 -10.98 -8.42 -5.06
N GLY A 299 -10.87 -7.14 -5.43
CA GLY A 299 -10.05 -6.13 -4.77
C GLY A 299 -10.57 -4.73 -5.14
N VAL A 300 -10.51 -3.77 -4.22
CA VAL A 300 -10.77 -2.36 -4.51
C VAL A 300 -9.75 -1.50 -3.80
N ASP A 301 -9.17 -0.57 -4.55
CA ASP A 301 -8.37 0.51 -4.01
C ASP A 301 -8.86 1.86 -4.55
N VAL A 302 -8.96 2.86 -3.68
CA VAL A 302 -9.55 4.18 -4.02
C VAL A 302 -8.64 5.31 -3.59
N HIS A 303 -8.33 6.21 -4.52
CA HIS A 303 -7.52 7.39 -4.25
C HIS A 303 -8.09 8.63 -4.95
N VAL A 304 -7.59 9.80 -4.52
CA VAL A 304 -7.80 11.05 -5.26
C VAL A 304 -6.60 11.29 -6.16
N PHE A 305 -6.84 11.39 -7.46
CA PHE A 305 -5.82 11.63 -8.47
C PHE A 305 -5.89 13.08 -8.97
N PRO A 306 -4.74 13.79 -9.07
CA PRO A 306 -4.69 15.15 -9.60
C PRO A 306 -5.34 15.25 -10.98
N GLY A 307 -6.32 16.16 -11.13
CA GLY A 307 -7.04 16.38 -12.38
C GLY A 307 -8.06 15.29 -12.76
N ARG A 308 -8.22 14.23 -11.96
CA ARG A 308 -9.16 13.13 -12.20
C ARG A 308 -10.24 12.97 -11.12
N GLY A 309 -10.00 13.52 -9.92
CA GLY A 309 -10.93 13.37 -8.80
C GLY A 309 -10.75 12.01 -8.11
N TYR A 310 -11.84 11.39 -7.68
CA TYR A 310 -11.81 10.07 -7.08
C TYR A 310 -11.70 9.00 -8.17
N VAL A 311 -10.75 8.09 -8.01
CA VAL A 311 -10.57 6.93 -8.89
C VAL A 311 -10.55 5.68 -8.04
N ALA A 312 -11.35 4.68 -8.41
CA ALA A 312 -11.30 3.35 -7.83
C ALA A 312 -10.73 2.37 -8.85
N ILE A 313 -9.76 1.57 -8.42
CA ILE A 313 -9.21 0.44 -9.17
C ILE A 313 -9.87 -0.80 -8.61
N GLU A 314 -10.75 -1.40 -9.40
CA GLU A 314 -11.43 -2.63 -9.08
C GLU A 314 -10.69 -3.80 -9.74
N GLN A 315 -10.12 -4.70 -8.94
CA GLN A 315 -9.70 -6.01 -9.43
C GLN A 315 -10.93 -6.91 -9.51
N THR A 316 -11.21 -7.51 -10.66
CA THR A 316 -12.42 -8.35 -10.88
C THR A 316 -12.10 -9.85 -10.93
N THR A 317 -10.83 -10.22 -11.14
CA THR A 317 -10.39 -11.63 -11.16
C THR A 317 -8.98 -11.80 -10.57
N ILE A 318 -8.64 -13.03 -10.19
CA ILE A 318 -7.26 -13.44 -9.84
C ILE A 318 -6.33 -13.53 -11.06
N ALA A 319 -6.87 -13.42 -12.28
CA ALA A 319 -6.15 -13.56 -13.54
C ALA A 319 -5.65 -12.23 -14.11
N GLY A 320 -5.76 -11.13 -13.36
CA GLY A 320 -5.29 -9.83 -13.83
C GLY A 320 -6.38 -8.85 -14.27
N HIS A 321 -7.65 -9.24 -14.28
CA HIS A 321 -8.69 -8.35 -14.82
C HIS A 321 -8.99 -7.23 -13.83
N TYR A 322 -9.15 -6.02 -14.38
CA TYR A 322 -9.47 -4.84 -13.60
C TYR A 322 -10.39 -3.90 -14.36
N ARG A 323 -11.05 -3.02 -13.61
CA ARG A 323 -11.84 -1.90 -14.11
C ARG A 323 -11.47 -0.64 -13.33
N VAL A 324 -11.40 0.49 -14.03
CA VAL A 324 -11.20 1.80 -13.40
C VAL A 324 -12.53 2.51 -13.31
N TRP A 325 -12.85 3.07 -12.14
CA TRP A 325 -14.03 3.87 -11.90
C TRP A 325 -13.63 5.30 -11.58
N ASN A 326 -14.41 6.28 -12.01
CA ASN A 326 -14.16 7.70 -11.75
C ASN A 326 -15.37 8.37 -11.11
N ALA A 327 -15.13 9.30 -10.18
CA ALA A 327 -16.17 10.12 -9.56
C ALA A 327 -15.65 11.50 -9.15
N PRO A 328 -16.51 12.54 -9.15
CA PRO A 328 -16.16 13.86 -8.64
C PRO A 328 -16.15 13.94 -7.10
N ALA A 329 -16.79 13.00 -6.42
CA ALA A 329 -16.98 12.96 -4.97
C ALA A 329 -16.92 11.50 -4.47
N PRO A 330 -16.65 11.27 -3.17
CA PRO A 330 -16.50 9.90 -2.65
C PRO A 330 -17.78 9.07 -2.77
N THR A 331 -18.96 9.70 -2.69
CA THR A 331 -20.25 9.04 -2.86
C THR A 331 -20.68 8.88 -4.32
N GLY A 332 -19.84 9.28 -5.28
CA GLY A 332 -20.18 9.28 -6.70
C GLY A 332 -20.76 10.61 -7.21
N PRO A 333 -21.47 10.61 -8.36
CA PRO A 333 -21.79 9.43 -9.16
C PRO A 333 -20.52 8.79 -9.73
N TRP A 334 -20.45 7.46 -9.63
CA TRP A 334 -19.34 6.67 -10.15
C TRP A 334 -19.61 6.23 -11.59
N THR A 335 -18.62 6.43 -12.46
CA THR A 335 -18.66 5.97 -13.85
C THR A 335 -17.61 4.89 -14.05
N ALA A 336 -18.04 3.72 -14.49
CA ALA A 336 -17.17 2.60 -14.79
C ALA A 336 -16.53 2.75 -16.18
N GLY A 337 -15.23 2.50 -16.27
CA GLY A 337 -14.53 2.28 -17.53
C GLY A 337 -14.72 0.87 -18.08
N ALA A 338 -14.05 0.58 -19.20
CA ALA A 338 -13.97 -0.77 -19.72
C ALA A 338 -13.16 -1.67 -18.78
N GLU A 339 -13.49 -2.97 -18.79
CA GLU A 339 -12.62 -3.96 -18.17
C GLU A 339 -11.42 -4.25 -19.08
N ALA A 340 -10.24 -4.40 -18.48
CA ALA A 340 -9.00 -4.75 -19.15
C ALA A 340 -8.22 -5.77 -18.31
N VAL A 341 -7.15 -6.32 -18.90
CA VAL A 341 -6.19 -7.17 -18.19
C VAL A 341 -4.94 -6.36 -17.92
N LEU A 342 -4.49 -6.36 -16.67
CA LEU A 342 -3.30 -5.62 -16.26
C LEU A 342 -2.06 -6.19 -16.99
N PRO A 343 -1.20 -5.33 -17.58
CA PRO A 343 -0.01 -5.79 -18.31
C PRO A 343 0.86 -6.74 -17.46
N GLY A 344 1.19 -7.91 -18.04
CA GLY A 344 1.99 -8.95 -17.37
C GLY A 344 1.16 -10.04 -16.68
N CYS A 345 -0.10 -9.78 -16.31
CA CYS A 345 -0.93 -10.78 -15.63
C CYS A 345 -1.46 -11.88 -16.57
N ALA A 346 -1.74 -11.57 -17.83
CA ALA A 346 -2.29 -12.56 -18.78
C ALA A 346 -1.38 -13.77 -19.03
N SER A 347 -0.08 -13.63 -18.74
CA SER A 347 0.95 -14.63 -18.97
C SER A 347 1.41 -15.36 -17.70
N THR A 348 0.82 -15.10 -16.54
CA THR A 348 1.27 -15.69 -15.27
C THR A 348 0.97 -17.18 -15.20
N THR A 349 1.91 -17.97 -14.68
CA THR A 349 1.84 -19.44 -14.65
C THR A 349 1.89 -20.03 -13.24
N LYS A 350 2.37 -19.27 -12.24
CA LYS A 350 2.64 -19.82 -10.90
C LYS A 350 1.52 -19.63 -9.88
N SER A 351 0.80 -18.51 -9.92
CA SER A 351 -0.22 -18.16 -8.94
C SER A 351 -1.08 -16.99 -9.44
N TRP A 352 -1.79 -16.33 -8.52
CA TRP A 352 -2.71 -15.23 -8.79
C TRP A 352 -1.95 -13.92 -9.04
N CYS A 353 -2.48 -13.10 -9.94
CA CYS A 353 -2.09 -11.70 -10.11
C CYS A 353 -3.07 -10.86 -9.28
N TYR A 354 -2.61 -10.23 -8.20
CA TYR A 354 -3.52 -9.60 -7.23
C TYR A 354 -2.95 -8.36 -6.54
N ALA A 355 -3.76 -7.76 -5.65
CA ALA A 355 -3.44 -6.56 -4.88
C ALA A 355 -3.23 -5.32 -5.77
N PHE A 356 -4.21 -4.97 -6.59
CA PHE A 356 -4.12 -3.82 -7.49
C PHE A 356 -4.28 -2.52 -6.71
N ILE A 357 -3.21 -1.74 -6.62
CA ILE A 357 -3.14 -0.53 -5.81
C ILE A 357 -2.72 0.65 -6.68
N GLY A 358 -3.42 1.77 -6.57
CA GLY A 358 -3.17 2.97 -7.35
C GLY A 358 -2.09 3.86 -6.75
N HIS A 359 -1.35 4.57 -7.61
CA HIS A 359 -0.27 5.46 -7.19
C HIS A 359 -0.46 6.87 -7.76
N PRO A 360 -1.21 7.76 -7.08
CA PRO A 360 -1.42 9.13 -7.54
C PRO A 360 -0.14 9.93 -7.80
N GLU A 361 0.90 9.66 -7.04
CA GLU A 361 2.19 10.32 -7.13
C GLU A 361 3.10 9.81 -8.26
N LEU A 362 2.85 8.59 -8.74
CA LEU A 362 3.54 8.02 -9.90
C LEU A 362 2.77 8.28 -11.19
N SER A 363 1.46 8.46 -11.08
CA SER A 363 0.58 8.67 -12.23
C SER A 363 0.85 10.01 -12.93
N THR A 364 0.60 10.03 -14.23
CA THR A 364 0.78 11.21 -15.08
C THR A 364 -0.56 11.70 -15.59
N SER A 365 -0.58 12.82 -16.32
CA SER A 365 -1.79 13.31 -16.99
C SER A 365 -2.35 12.31 -18.02
N THR A 366 -1.52 11.42 -18.55
CA THR A 366 -1.85 10.47 -19.61
C THR A 366 -1.90 9.01 -19.16
N SER A 367 -1.40 8.67 -17.96
CA SER A 367 -1.35 7.29 -17.50
C SER A 367 -1.61 7.14 -16.01
N LEU A 368 -2.41 6.12 -15.68
CA LEU A 368 -2.62 5.61 -14.33
C LEU A 368 -1.55 4.57 -14.01
N PHE A 369 -0.91 4.70 -12.84
CA PHE A 369 0.08 3.76 -12.34
C PHE A 369 -0.54 2.84 -11.29
N ILE A 370 -0.39 1.54 -11.49
CA ILE A 370 -0.96 0.48 -10.65
C ILE A 370 0.15 -0.47 -10.24
N SER A 371 0.30 -0.72 -8.94
CA SER A 371 1.10 -1.86 -8.46
C SER A 371 0.25 -3.12 -8.31
N HIS A 372 0.90 -4.27 -8.43
CA HIS A 372 0.31 -5.58 -8.17
C HIS A 372 1.39 -6.56 -7.74
N TYR A 373 0.99 -7.61 -7.02
CA TYR A 373 1.81 -8.80 -6.85
C TYR A 373 1.85 -9.59 -8.15
N HIS A 374 3.05 -9.76 -8.69
CA HIS A 374 3.29 -10.58 -9.87
C HIS A 374 3.86 -11.95 -9.45
N PRO A 375 3.13 -13.04 -9.70
CA PRO A 375 3.43 -14.34 -9.11
C PRO A 375 4.65 -15.04 -9.73
N ASP A 376 4.96 -14.78 -11.00
CA ASP A 376 6.01 -15.53 -11.69
C ASP A 376 7.42 -15.11 -11.27
N ASP A 377 7.59 -13.86 -10.83
CA ASP A 377 8.84 -13.34 -10.27
C ASP A 377 8.78 -13.03 -8.78
N ASN A 378 7.66 -13.36 -8.11
CA ASN A 378 7.47 -13.19 -6.67
C ASN A 378 7.81 -11.77 -6.21
N HIS A 379 7.22 -10.77 -6.87
CA HIS A 379 7.58 -9.38 -6.61
C HIS A 379 6.43 -8.42 -6.89
N VAL A 380 6.47 -7.24 -6.26
CA VAL A 380 5.56 -6.14 -6.58
C VAL A 380 6.04 -5.48 -7.86
N ARG A 381 5.17 -5.39 -8.85
CA ARG A 381 5.41 -4.68 -10.11
C ARG A 381 4.51 -3.48 -10.21
N VAL A 382 5.03 -2.40 -10.79
CA VAL A 382 4.23 -1.23 -11.18
C VAL A 382 4.13 -1.20 -12.69
N VAL A 383 2.92 -0.98 -13.18
CA VAL A 383 2.60 -0.81 -14.60
C VAL A 383 1.93 0.53 -14.83
N ALA A 384 2.04 1.05 -16.05
CA ALA A 384 1.28 2.18 -16.53
C ALA A 384 0.18 1.70 -17.46
N VAL A 385 -1.04 2.18 -17.24
CA VAL A 385 -2.18 1.95 -18.12
C VAL A 385 -2.77 3.29 -18.56
N PRO A 386 -3.41 3.38 -19.73
CA PRO A 386 -4.16 4.57 -20.11
C PRO A 386 -5.28 4.88 -19.10
N TRP A 387 -5.63 6.16 -19.00
CA TRP A 387 -6.78 6.63 -18.21
C TRP A 387 -8.12 6.14 -18.75
#